data_AF-A0A6M3L688-F1
#
_entry.id   AF-A0A6M3L688-F1
#
_cell.length_a   1.000
_cell.length_b   1.000
_cell.length_c   1.000
_cell.angle_alpha   90.00
_cell.angle_beta   90.00
_cell.angle_gamma   90.00
#
_symmetry.space_group_name_H-M   'P 1'
#
loop_
_entity.id
_entity.type
_entity.pdbx_description
1 polymer ?
#
loop_
_entity_poly.entity_id
_entity_poly.type
_entity_poly.pdbx_seq_one_letter_code
_entity_poly.pdbx_strand_id
1 'polypeptide(L)'
;MAIEQVTKKHTKGEFREVTVDYDFGDSFADMVNKFGEEVVYTSAKANMRVRCQAVIDGGIEKGLSDEEIQNRVTAWKPGVALETGAGYDPLAAFRRMSPEEKAAFLANISQIAESEE
;
A
#
# COMPACT_ATOMS: atom_id res chain seq x y z
N MET A 1 -4.67 -23.99 -19.77
CA MET A 1 -3.26 -23.85 -19.38
C MET A 1 -2.87 -22.40 -19.67
N ALA A 2 -2.98 -21.54 -18.66
CA ALA A 2 -2.45 -20.17 -18.68
C ALA A 2 -0.95 -20.26 -18.44
N ILE A 3 -0.21 -20.28 -19.54
CA ILE A 3 1.23 -20.05 -19.48
C ILE A 3 1.44 -18.54 -19.41
N GLU A 4 2.01 -18.08 -18.31
CA GLU A 4 2.39 -16.68 -18.13
C GLU A 4 3.91 -16.53 -18.30
N GLN A 5 4.31 -15.50 -19.04
CA GLN A 5 5.72 -15.14 -19.18
C GLN A 5 6.18 -14.31 -17.98
N VAL A 6 7.13 -14.84 -17.23
CA VAL A 6 7.74 -14.16 -16.09
C VAL A 6 9.15 -13.72 -16.47
N THR A 7 9.38 -12.42 -16.44
CA THR A 7 10.71 -11.84 -16.71
C THR A 7 11.33 -11.33 -15.41
N LYS A 8 12.57 -11.73 -15.14
CA LYS A 8 13.35 -11.24 -13.99
C LYS A 8 14.69 -10.66 -14.44
N LYS A 9 14.91 -9.40 -14.07
CA LYS A 9 16.21 -8.72 -14.15
C LYS A 9 17.01 -8.98 -12.87
N HIS A 10 18.26 -9.38 -13.03
CA HIS A 10 19.26 -9.48 -11.98
C HIS A 10 20.31 -8.38 -12.18
N THR A 11 20.48 -7.52 -11.18
CA THR A 11 21.35 -6.33 -11.25
C THR A 11 22.49 -6.37 -10.25
N LYS A 12 22.61 -7.43 -9.43
CA LYS A 12 23.68 -7.56 -8.45
C LYS A 12 24.89 -8.26 -9.08
N GLY A 13 25.90 -7.48 -9.44
CA GLY A 13 27.09 -7.97 -10.14
C GLY A 13 26.96 -7.76 -11.65
N GLU A 14 26.79 -8.84 -12.41
CA GLU A 14 26.57 -8.77 -13.86
C GLU A 14 25.08 -8.61 -14.18
N PHE A 15 24.76 -7.69 -15.10
CA PHE A 15 23.38 -7.50 -15.56
C PHE A 15 22.95 -8.73 -16.37
N ARG A 16 21.94 -9.44 -15.88
CA ARG A 16 21.34 -10.58 -16.58
C ARG A 16 19.82 -10.49 -16.53
N GLU A 17 19.18 -10.74 -17.67
CA GLU A 17 17.74 -10.87 -17.79
C GLU A 17 17.38 -12.29 -18.19
N VAL A 18 16.35 -12.86 -17.57
CA VAL A 18 15.82 -14.18 -17.89
C VAL A 18 14.30 -14.09 -17.97
N THR A 19 13.73 -14.60 -19.06
CA THR A 19 12.30 -14.79 -19.24
C THR A 19 12.00 -16.28 -19.27
N VAL A 20 11.01 -16.71 -18.50
CA VAL A 20 10.55 -18.10 -18.45
C VAL A 20 9.03 -18.16 -18.57
N ASP A 21 8.56 -19.23 -19.17
CA ASP A 21 7.16 -19.60 -19.22
C ASP A 21 6.81 -20.45 -18.00
N TYR A 22 5.80 -20.03 -17.23
CA TYR A 22 5.31 -20.80 -16.08
C TYR A 22 3.79 -20.83 -16.04
N ASP A 23 3.24 -21.99 -15.70
CA ASP A 23 1.79 -22.19 -15.61
C ASP A 23 1.34 -22.03 -14.15
N PHE A 24 0.84 -20.84 -13.81
CA PHE A 24 0.24 -20.56 -12.51
C PHE A 24 -1.21 -21.06 -12.41
N GLY A 25 -1.79 -21.57 -13.49
CA GLY A 25 -3.19 -21.96 -13.56
C GLY A 25 -4.15 -20.83 -13.90
N ASP A 26 -5.23 -21.19 -14.60
CA ASP A 26 -6.20 -20.24 -15.17
C ASP A 26 -7.30 -19.80 -14.19
N SER A 27 -7.40 -20.46 -13.03
CA SER A 27 -8.46 -20.21 -12.05
C SER A 27 -8.04 -20.64 -10.65
N PHE A 28 -8.79 -20.22 -9.62
CA PHE A 28 -8.57 -20.68 -8.25
C PHE A 28 -8.61 -22.21 -8.13
N ALA A 29 -9.58 -22.86 -8.78
CA ALA A 29 -9.67 -24.32 -8.76
C ALA A 29 -8.45 -24.99 -9.42
N ASP A 30 -7.96 -24.42 -10.51
CA ASP A 30 -6.76 -24.92 -11.20
C ASP A 30 -5.49 -24.72 -10.35
N MET A 31 -5.34 -23.55 -9.71
CA MET A 31 -4.27 -23.28 -8.75
C MET A 31 -4.28 -24.26 -7.57
N VAL A 32 -5.46 -24.52 -7.00
CA VAL A 32 -5.61 -25.48 -5.89
C VAL A 32 -5.24 -26.89 -6.36
N ASN A 33 -5.68 -27.30 -7.56
CA ASN A 33 -5.33 -28.60 -8.12
C ASN A 33 -3.82 -28.75 -8.38
N LYS A 34 -3.15 -27.67 -8.83
CA LYS A 34 -1.72 -27.67 -9.15
C LYS A 34 -0.82 -27.59 -7.92
N PHE A 35 -1.17 -26.76 -6.95
CA PHE A 35 -0.26 -26.38 -5.86
C PHE A 35 -0.75 -26.78 -4.46
N GLY A 36 -2.03 -27.14 -4.33
CA GLY A 36 -2.67 -27.46 -3.06
C GLY A 36 -3.27 -26.24 -2.35
N GLU A 37 -4.36 -26.47 -1.61
CA GLU A 37 -5.11 -25.43 -0.90
C GLU A 37 -4.23 -24.62 0.06
N GLU A 38 -3.35 -25.29 0.82
CA GLU A 38 -2.50 -24.63 1.81
C GLU A 38 -1.54 -23.64 1.16
N VAL A 39 -0.90 -24.00 0.04
CA VAL A 39 0.06 -23.14 -0.66
C VAL A 39 -0.65 -21.91 -1.24
N VAL A 40 -1.82 -22.12 -1.85
CA VAL A 40 -2.62 -21.03 -2.40
C VAL A 40 -3.07 -20.08 -1.28
N TYR A 41 -3.59 -20.62 -0.17
CA TYR A 41 -4.04 -19.83 0.97
C TYR A 41 -2.90 -19.03 1.63
N THR A 42 -1.77 -19.69 1.91
CA THR A 42 -0.63 -19.05 2.57
C THR A 42 -0.01 -17.95 1.70
N SER A 43 0.11 -18.19 0.40
CA SER A 43 0.60 -17.20 -0.57
C SER A 43 -0.34 -16.00 -0.70
N ALA A 44 -1.66 -16.24 -0.79
CA ALA A 44 -2.66 -15.17 -0.84
C ALA A 44 -2.63 -14.33 0.45
N LYS A 45 -2.60 -14.98 1.61
CA LYS A 45 -2.53 -14.31 2.92
C LYS A 45 -1.25 -13.48 3.06
N ALA A 46 -0.11 -13.99 2.59
CA ALA A 46 1.14 -13.24 2.60
C ALA A 46 1.04 -11.96 1.74
N ASN A 47 0.46 -12.04 0.55
CA ASN A 47 0.25 -10.86 -0.29
C ASN A 47 -0.68 -9.85 0.38
N MET A 48 -1.81 -10.32 0.95
CA MET A 48 -2.73 -9.46 1.68
C MET A 48 -2.06 -8.77 2.87
N ARG A 49 -1.18 -9.48 3.59
CA ARG A 49 -0.42 -8.90 4.71
C ARG A 49 0.44 -7.72 4.29
N VAL A 50 1.17 -7.84 3.19
CA VAL A 50 2.01 -6.74 2.67
C VAL A 50 1.15 -5.52 2.29
N ARG A 51 -0.01 -5.75 1.68
CA ARG A 51 -0.94 -4.64 1.37
C ARG A 51 -1.51 -4.00 2.64
N CYS A 52 -1.80 -4.79 3.66
CA CYS A 52 -2.24 -4.28 4.97
C CYS A 52 -1.15 -3.39 5.61
N GLN A 53 0.12 -3.81 5.54
CA GLN A 53 1.25 -3.00 6.01
C GLN A 53 1.32 -1.66 5.27
N ALA A 54 1.13 -1.63 3.95
CA ALA A 54 1.09 -0.36 3.22
C ALA A 54 -0.03 0.59 3.68
N VAL A 55 -1.18 0.06 4.13
CA VAL A 55 -2.25 0.87 4.74
C VAL A 55 -1.82 1.46 6.08
N ILE A 56 -1.11 0.68 6.89
CA ILE A 56 -0.54 1.12 8.16
C ILE A 56 0.51 2.22 7.92
N ASP A 57 1.45 1.98 7.00
CA ASP A 57 2.50 2.94 6.64
C ASP A 57 1.89 4.26 6.18
N GLY A 58 0.89 4.22 5.29
CA GLY A 58 0.18 5.42 4.85
C GLY A 58 -0.64 6.11 5.95
N GLY A 59 -0.93 5.44 7.07
CA GLY A 59 -1.48 6.05 8.27
C GLY A 59 -0.43 6.75 9.14
N ILE A 60 0.73 6.11 9.31
CA ILE A 60 1.89 6.65 10.03
C ILE A 60 2.40 7.92 9.33
N GLU A 61 2.57 7.89 8.01
CA GLU A 61 3.00 9.06 7.21
C GLU A 61 2.04 10.25 7.34
N LYS A 62 0.76 9.98 7.62
CA LYS A 62 -0.28 11.00 7.84
C LYS A 62 -0.39 11.46 9.30
N GLY A 63 0.44 10.96 10.21
CA GLY A 63 0.44 11.33 11.63
C GLY A 63 -0.82 10.88 12.39
N LEU A 64 -1.45 9.80 11.94
CA LEU A 64 -2.60 9.21 12.63
C LEU A 64 -2.17 8.50 13.92
N SER A 65 -3.07 8.45 14.89
CA SER A 65 -2.86 7.64 16.10
C SER A 65 -3.03 6.15 15.80
N ASP A 66 -2.49 5.31 16.67
CA ASP A 66 -2.62 3.85 16.58
C ASP A 66 -4.09 3.40 16.49
N GLU A 67 -4.99 4.06 17.22
CA GLU A 67 -6.42 3.77 17.19
C GLU A 67 -7.07 4.13 15.83
N GLU A 68 -6.70 5.27 15.26
CA GLU A 68 -7.16 5.69 13.92
C GLU A 68 -6.65 4.72 12.84
N ILE A 69 -5.39 4.27 12.96
CA ILE A 69 -4.80 3.28 12.07
C ILE A 69 -5.52 1.93 12.19
N GLN A 70 -5.78 1.47 13.42
CA GLN A 70 -6.51 0.21 13.65
C GLN A 70 -7.91 0.27 13.04
N ASN A 71 -8.63 1.39 13.20
CA ASN A 71 -9.95 1.57 12.60
C ASN A 71 -9.90 1.50 11.07
N ARG A 72 -8.88 2.12 10.45
CA ARG A 72 -8.65 2.02 9.00
C ARG A 72 -8.36 0.60 8.54
N VAL A 73 -7.50 -0.12 9.26
CA VAL A 73 -7.17 -1.52 8.92
C VAL A 73 -8.39 -2.42 9.07
N THR A 74 -9.22 -2.23 10.10
CA THR A 74 -10.47 -3.00 10.30
C THR A 74 -11.47 -2.76 9.16
N ALA A 75 -11.54 -1.52 8.65
CA ALA A 75 -12.41 -1.17 7.53
C ALA A 75 -11.84 -1.62 6.17
N TRP A 76 -10.54 -1.88 6.08
CA TRP A 76 -9.86 -2.24 4.84
C TRP A 76 -10.24 -3.65 4.36
N LYS A 77 -10.53 -3.75 3.06
CA LYS A 77 -10.76 -5.02 2.36
C LYS A 77 -9.72 -5.19 1.25
N PRO A 78 -9.00 -6.32 1.17
CA PRO A 78 -8.06 -6.56 0.09
C PRO A 78 -8.70 -6.40 -1.29
N GLY A 79 -8.03 -5.67 -2.19
CA GLY A 79 -8.50 -5.45 -3.56
C GLY A 79 -9.53 -4.34 -3.74
N VAL A 80 -10.07 -3.78 -2.65
CA VAL A 80 -10.91 -2.58 -2.70
C VAL A 80 -10.03 -1.37 -2.36
N ALA A 81 -10.04 -0.36 -3.24
CA ALA A 81 -9.35 0.89 -2.95
C ALA A 81 -9.98 1.54 -1.71
N LEU A 82 -9.17 1.95 -0.74
CA LEU A 82 -9.64 2.79 0.35
C LEU A 82 -10.01 4.14 -0.25
N GLU A 83 -11.24 4.60 -0.02
CA GLU A 83 -11.64 5.95 -0.40
C GLU A 83 -10.69 6.94 0.29
N THR A 84 -9.93 7.67 -0.51
CA THR A 84 -8.85 8.57 -0.06
C THR A 84 -9.36 9.79 0.73
N GLY A 85 -10.67 9.92 0.95
CA GLY A 85 -11.31 11.05 1.62
C GLY A 85 -11.82 10.79 3.04
N ALA A 86 -11.92 9.55 3.53
CA ALA A 86 -12.67 9.24 4.75
C ALA A 86 -11.95 9.53 6.09
N GLY A 87 -10.91 10.38 6.12
CA GLY A 87 -10.26 10.70 7.40
C GLY A 87 -8.96 11.47 7.33
N TYR A 88 -8.81 12.40 6.39
CA TYR A 88 -7.78 13.43 6.50
C TYR A 88 -8.47 14.72 6.92
N ASP A 89 -8.50 14.97 8.23
CA ASP A 89 -8.86 16.29 8.76
C ASP A 89 -7.58 17.12 8.89
N PRO A 90 -7.30 18.04 7.94
CA PRO A 90 -6.10 18.88 7.98
C PRO A 90 -6.04 19.72 9.26
N LEU A 91 -7.17 20.03 9.90
CA LEU A 91 -7.19 20.74 11.18
C LEU A 91 -6.80 19.85 12.36
N ALA A 92 -7.14 18.56 12.33
CA ALA A 92 -6.68 17.60 13.34
C ALA A 92 -5.16 17.40 13.25
N ALA A 93 -4.61 17.28 12.04
CA ALA A 93 -3.17 17.23 11.81
C ALA A 93 -2.49 18.52 12.30
N PHE A 94 -3.04 19.69 11.96
CA PHE A 94 -2.53 20.98 12.43
C PHE A 94 -2.51 21.11 13.95
N ARG A 95 -3.53 20.61 14.66
CA ARG A 95 -3.58 20.68 16.14
C ARG A 95 -2.48 19.87 16.83
N ARG A 96 -2.05 18.75 16.23
CA ARG A 96 -1.04 17.82 16.79
C ARG A 96 0.40 18.28 16.58
N MET A 97 0.64 19.20 15.65
CA MET A 97 1.97 19.78 15.38
C MET A 97 2.51 20.59 16.59
N SER A 98 3.82 20.61 16.76
CA SER A 98 4.49 21.49 17.71
C SER A 98 4.29 22.97 17.34
N PRO A 99 4.53 23.92 18.27
CA PRO A 99 4.39 25.36 17.97
C PRO A 99 5.24 25.82 16.78
N GLU A 100 6.45 25.27 16.63
CA GLU A 100 7.37 25.60 15.53
C GLU A 100 6.89 25.04 14.20
N GLU A 101 6.39 23.80 14.19
CA GLU A 101 5.81 23.16 12.99
C GLU A 101 4.53 23.86 12.54
N LYS A 102 3.69 24.32 13.48
CA LYS A 102 2.50 25.12 13.17
C LYS A 102 2.85 26.43 12.47
N ALA A 103 3.89 27.12 12.95
CA ALA A 103 4.35 28.37 12.36
C ALA A 103 4.88 28.15 10.92
N ALA A 104 5.66 27.09 10.71
CA ALA A 104 6.14 26.73 9.38
C ALA A 104 5.00 26.35 8.42
N PHE A 105 4.01 25.60 8.91
CA PHE A 105 2.84 25.19 8.13
C PHE A 105 1.98 26.38 7.70
N LEU A 106 1.72 27.34 8.61
CA LEU A 106 0.99 28.56 8.29
C LEU A 106 1.74 29.45 7.29
N ALA A 107 3.07 29.57 7.43
CA ALA A 107 3.89 30.33 6.49
C ALA A 107 3.82 29.75 5.07
N ASN A 108 3.82 28.41 4.95
CA ASN A 108 3.71 27.72 3.67
C ASN A 108 2.32 27.96 3.02
N ILE A 109 1.24 27.87 3.81
CA ILE A 109 -0.12 28.14 3.33
C ILE A 109 -0.29 29.59 2.87
N SER A 110 0.23 30.56 3.63
CA SER A 110 0.16 31.97 3.23
C SER A 110 0.90 32.24 1.93
N GLN A 111 2.09 31.65 1.73
CA GLN A 111 2.84 31.77 0.49
C GLN A 111 2.09 31.21 -0.71
N ILE A 112 1.41 30.07 -0.54
CA ILE A 112 0.60 29.46 -1.60
C ILE A 112 -0.58 30.38 -1.93
N ALA A 113 -1.27 30.89 -0.91
CA ALA A 113 -2.42 31.79 -1.09
C ALA A 113 -2.03 33.11 -1.80
N GLU A 114 -0.83 33.64 -1.56
CA GLU A 114 -0.31 34.85 -2.24
C GLU A 114 0.21 34.56 -3.66
N SER A 115 0.49 33.29 -4.00
CA SER A 115 1.00 32.91 -5.32
C SER A 115 -0.07 32.58 -6.35
N GLU A 116 -1.34 32.49 -5.92
CA GLU A 116 -2.50 32.25 -6.78
C GLU A 116 -3.26 33.55 -7.16
N GLU A 117 -2.72 34.73 -6.83
CA GLU A 117 -3.24 36.05 -7.20
C GLU A 117 -2.43 36.74 -8.32
#